data_AF-A0A8R1YH35-F1
#
_entry.id   AF-A0A8R1YH35-F1
#
_cell.length_a   1.000
_cell.length_b   1.000
_cell.length_c   1.000
_cell.angle_alpha   90.00
_cell.angle_beta   90.00
_cell.angle_gamma   90.00
#
_symmetry.space_group_name_H-M   'P 1'
#
loop_
_entity.id
_entity.type
_entity.pdbx_description
1 polymer ?
#
loop_
_entity_poly.entity_id
_entity_poly.type
_entity_poly.pdbx_seq_one_letter_code
_entity_poly.pdbx_strand_id
1 'polypeptide(L)'
;MAGRGGGSKGGGGDRKLTFKEKSSIKFVEGDEPDFIKKMKAKMGFREAATVEDKFAPEDEEDIPDTVEGELLHTREEERPQIVIVNAETDLGDDDVRKALEAQQRKEDQKKIEEGRITFKKPTKRVADGKTKEEEEAEEKKRKIEKAKQPEKKIERNLLSFGDDEDDE
;
A
#
# COMPACT_ATOMS: atom_id res chain seq x y z
N MET A 1 28.98 74.70 -17.30
CA MET A 1 29.67 73.63 -16.56
C MET A 1 28.86 72.35 -16.67
N ALA A 2 29.34 71.36 -17.42
CA ALA A 2 28.67 70.08 -17.58
C ALA A 2 29.10 69.13 -16.43
N GLY A 3 28.16 68.72 -15.59
CA GLY A 3 28.38 67.87 -14.42
C GLY A 3 27.69 66.51 -14.56
N ARG A 4 28.33 65.61 -15.32
CA ARG A 4 28.40 64.14 -15.20
C ARG A 4 27.13 63.39 -14.73
N GLY A 5 26.43 62.78 -15.69
CA GLY A 5 25.50 61.68 -15.45
C GLY A 5 26.22 60.44 -14.91
N GLY A 6 25.77 59.97 -13.75
CA GLY A 6 26.16 58.68 -13.18
C GLY A 6 25.32 57.56 -13.81
N GLY A 7 25.85 56.91 -14.84
CA GLY A 7 25.26 55.72 -15.42
C GLY A 7 25.25 54.56 -14.42
N SER A 8 24.06 54.11 -14.04
CA SER A 8 23.86 52.84 -13.34
C SER A 8 24.11 51.71 -14.33
N LYS A 9 25.34 51.19 -14.34
CA LYS A 9 25.70 50.01 -15.12
C LYS A 9 25.07 48.78 -14.48
N GLY A 10 24.10 48.19 -15.18
CA GLY A 10 23.68 46.82 -14.98
C GLY A 10 24.89 45.89 -15.06
N GLY A 11 25.09 45.12 -14.00
CA GLY A 11 26.12 44.10 -13.87
C GLY A 11 25.60 43.02 -12.95
N GLY A 12 24.77 42.14 -13.51
CA GLY A 12 24.37 40.89 -12.87
C GLY A 12 25.49 39.88 -13.03
N GLY A 13 26.28 39.71 -11.98
CA GLY A 13 27.37 38.74 -11.90
C GLY A 13 28.12 38.91 -10.58
N ASP A 14 27.85 38.01 -9.64
CA ASP A 14 28.69 37.68 -8.47
C ASP A 14 29.14 38.82 -7.55
N ARG A 15 28.25 39.73 -7.16
CA ARG A 15 28.50 40.63 -6.02
C ARG A 15 28.29 39.87 -4.70
N LYS A 16 29.38 39.61 -3.96
CA LYS A 16 29.29 39.05 -2.60
C LYS A 16 28.60 40.06 -1.68
N LEU A 17 27.45 39.66 -1.14
CA LEU A 17 26.66 40.49 -0.23
C LEU A 17 27.42 40.79 1.06
N THR A 18 27.30 42.02 1.54
CA THR A 18 27.82 42.46 2.84
C THR A 18 27.03 41.85 3.99
N PHE A 19 27.60 41.81 5.19
CA PHE A 19 26.95 41.26 6.39
C PHE A 19 25.56 41.89 6.65
N LYS A 20 25.42 43.20 6.42
CA LYS A 20 24.16 43.93 6.59
C LYS A 20 23.11 43.52 5.56
N GLU A 21 23.51 43.34 4.31
CA GLU A 21 22.62 42.84 3.24
C GLU A 21 22.20 41.39 3.46
N LYS A 22 23.11 40.54 3.99
CA LYS A 22 22.78 39.16 4.38
C LYS A 22 21.76 39.11 5.51
N SER A 23 21.88 39.98 6.50
CA SER A 23 20.97 40.03 7.65
C SER A 23 19.54 40.49 7.30
N SER A 24 19.35 41.14 6.15
CA SER A 24 18.04 41.56 5.65
C SER A 24 17.31 40.52 4.80
N ILE A 25 17.94 39.38 4.48
CA ILE A 25 17.32 38.33 3.69
C ILE A 25 16.52 37.42 4.62
N LYS A 26 15.21 37.32 4.38
CA LYS A 26 14.33 36.37 5.05
C LYS A 26 13.93 35.28 4.06
N PHE A 27 13.96 34.03 4.51
CA PHE A 27 13.34 32.92 3.77
C PHE A 27 11.83 33.09 3.85
N VAL A 28 11.17 33.11 2.69
CA VAL A 28 9.72 33.05 2.59
C VAL A 28 9.41 31.70 1.99
N GLU A 29 8.87 30.81 2.81
CA GLU A 29 8.32 29.55 2.33
C GLU A 29 7.03 29.88 1.56
N GLY A 30 7.15 29.95 0.24
CA GLY A 30 6.00 30.12 -0.63
C GLY A 30 5.33 28.78 -0.90
N ASP A 31 4.02 28.81 -1.13
CA ASP A 31 3.28 27.62 -1.57
C ASP A 31 3.90 27.02 -2.83
N GLU A 32 3.96 25.69 -2.89
CA GLU A 32 4.47 25.02 -4.07
C GLU A 32 3.58 25.30 -5.30
N PRO A 33 4.19 25.58 -6.47
CA PRO A 33 3.45 25.78 -7.69
C PRO A 33 2.73 24.48 -8.13
N ASP A 34 1.58 24.63 -8.80
CA ASP A 34 0.68 23.53 -9.17
C ASP A 34 1.34 22.38 -9.94
N PHE A 35 2.39 22.67 -10.71
CA PHE A 35 3.09 21.62 -11.47
C PHE A 35 3.90 20.70 -10.55
N ILE A 36 4.55 21.23 -9.50
CA ILE A 36 5.32 20.44 -8.53
C ILE A 36 4.35 19.59 -7.71
N LYS A 37 3.22 20.16 -7.27
CA LYS A 37 2.14 19.43 -6.58
C LYS A 37 1.66 18.22 -7.39
N LYS A 38 1.37 18.42 -8.68
CA LYS A 38 0.95 17.33 -9.59
C LYS A 38 2.05 16.29 -9.81
N MET A 39 3.31 16.71 -9.91
CA MET A 39 4.44 15.81 -10.08
C MET A 39 4.69 14.95 -8.84
N LYS A 40 4.69 15.56 -7.64
CA LYS A 40 4.76 14.89 -6.35
C LYS A 40 3.64 13.87 -6.17
N ALA A 41 2.40 14.25 -6.51
CA ALA A 41 1.27 13.33 -6.47
C ALA A 41 1.43 12.14 -7.42
N LYS A 42 1.91 12.37 -8.66
CA LYS A 42 2.19 11.30 -9.63
C LYS A 42 3.34 10.38 -9.19
N MET A 43 4.32 10.91 -8.48
CA MET A 43 5.46 10.15 -7.95
C MET A 43 5.15 9.47 -6.62
N GLY A 44 3.95 9.64 -6.06
CA GLY A 44 3.60 9.09 -4.75
C GLY A 44 4.41 9.70 -3.61
N PHE A 45 4.90 10.93 -3.77
CA PHE A 45 5.62 11.64 -2.73
C PHE A 45 4.70 11.86 -1.52
N ARG A 46 5.10 11.29 -0.38
CA ARG A 46 4.53 11.58 0.93
C ARG A 46 5.55 12.45 1.66
N GLU A 47 5.07 13.48 2.37
CA GLU A 47 5.95 14.27 3.23
C GLU A 47 6.63 13.35 4.24
N ALA A 48 7.92 13.59 4.48
CA ALA A 48 8.68 12.79 5.43
C ALA A 48 8.00 12.90 6.80
N ALA A 49 7.83 11.75 7.46
CA ALA A 49 7.20 11.67 8.77
C ALA A 49 7.77 12.76 9.68
N THR A 50 6.88 13.67 10.10
CA THR A 50 7.27 14.76 10.97
C THR A 50 7.48 14.23 12.38
N VAL A 51 8.18 14.98 13.24
CA VAL A 51 8.38 14.56 14.64
C VAL A 51 7.02 14.44 15.36
N GLU A 52 6.04 15.26 14.99
CA GLU A 52 4.65 15.22 15.49
C GLU A 52 3.93 13.91 15.12
N ASP A 53 4.20 13.32 13.94
CA ASP A 53 3.60 12.03 13.54
C ASP A 53 4.03 10.87 14.45
N LYS A 54 5.14 11.01 15.18
CA LYS A 54 5.57 10.02 16.19
C LYS A 54 4.81 10.13 17.50
N PHE A 55 4.16 11.27 17.74
CA PHE A 55 3.31 11.52 18.91
C PHE A 55 1.83 11.39 18.58
N ALA A 56 1.48 11.22 17.30
CA ALA A 56 0.16 10.78 16.94
C ALA A 56 -0.08 9.44 17.63
N PRO A 57 -1.20 9.27 18.36
CA PRO A 57 -1.61 7.95 18.77
C PRO A 57 -1.82 7.17 17.46
N GLU A 58 -0.88 6.29 17.11
CA GLU A 58 -1.21 5.21 16.18
C GLU A 58 -2.49 4.57 16.72
N ASP A 59 -3.46 4.31 15.85
CA ASP A 59 -4.77 3.79 16.22
C ASP A 59 -4.63 2.49 17.06
N GLU A 60 -4.44 2.63 18.37
CA GLU A 60 -4.40 1.57 19.39
C GLU A 60 -5.81 0.97 19.60
N GLU A 61 -6.82 1.55 18.95
CA GLU A 61 -8.25 1.21 19.06
C GLU A 61 -8.59 -0.24 18.70
N ASP A 62 -7.68 -1.03 18.11
CA ASP A 62 -7.93 -2.43 17.74
C ASP A 62 -7.05 -3.45 18.48
N ILE A 63 -6.20 -3.04 19.42
CA ILE A 63 -5.51 -4.00 20.31
C ILE A 63 -6.46 -4.27 21.49
N PRO A 64 -7.06 -5.47 21.60
CA PRO A 64 -7.85 -5.76 22.77
C PRO A 64 -6.92 -5.71 23.99
N ASP A 65 -7.33 -5.00 25.06
CA ASP A 65 -6.67 -4.88 26.38
C ASP A 65 -6.62 -6.22 27.15
N THR A 66 -6.74 -7.34 26.42
CA THR A 66 -6.52 -8.67 26.93
C THR A 66 -5.08 -9.06 26.66
N VAL A 67 -4.47 -9.76 27.63
CA VAL A 67 -3.10 -10.31 27.52
C VAL A 67 -2.92 -11.13 26.24
N GLU A 68 -3.99 -11.79 25.77
CA GLU A 68 -4.01 -12.56 24.54
C GLU A 68 -3.98 -11.66 23.29
N GLY A 69 -4.67 -10.52 23.32
CA GLY A 69 -4.65 -9.48 22.31
C GLY A 69 -3.28 -8.81 22.16
N GLU A 70 -2.66 -8.47 23.28
CA GLU A 70 -1.29 -7.91 23.28
C GLU A 70 -0.28 -8.93 22.73
N LEU A 71 -0.40 -10.21 23.10
CA LEU A 71 0.48 -11.25 22.59
C LEU A 71 0.32 -11.46 21.08
N LEU A 72 -0.90 -11.31 20.53
CA LEU A 72 -1.19 -11.39 19.10
C LEU A 72 -0.51 -10.27 18.30
N HIS A 73 -0.46 -9.06 18.84
CA HIS A 73 0.04 -7.87 18.15
C HIS A 73 1.54 -7.62 18.39
N THR A 74 2.10 -8.14 19.48
CA THR A 74 3.55 -8.09 19.73
C THR A 74 4.32 -8.93 18.73
N ARG A 75 5.40 -8.36 18.20
CA ARG A 75 6.32 -9.06 17.29
C ARG A 75 6.95 -10.25 18.00
N GLU A 76 7.17 -11.35 17.29
CA GLU A 76 7.77 -12.56 17.89
C GLU A 76 9.13 -12.29 18.54
N GLU A 77 9.92 -11.36 18.00
CA GLU A 77 11.24 -10.95 18.51
C GLU A 77 11.18 -10.17 19.82
N GLU A 78 10.04 -9.55 20.12
CA GLU A 78 9.82 -8.74 21.33
C GLU A 78 9.22 -9.56 22.48
N ARG A 79 8.81 -10.80 22.21
CA ARG A 79 8.23 -11.70 23.23
C ARG A 79 9.32 -12.23 24.18
N PRO A 80 9.01 -12.41 25.48
CA PRO A 80 9.96 -12.94 26.44
C PRO A 80 10.34 -14.39 26.13
N GLN A 81 11.59 -14.76 26.40
CA GLN A 81 12.04 -16.16 26.28
C GLN A 81 11.36 -17.02 27.35
N ILE A 82 10.67 -18.09 26.93
CA ILE A 82 10.10 -19.08 27.83
C ILE A 82 11.18 -20.10 28.20
N VAL A 83 11.32 -20.38 29.50
CA VAL A 83 12.24 -21.41 30.03
C VAL A 83 11.40 -22.48 30.72
N ILE A 84 11.47 -23.71 30.22
CA ILE A 84 10.75 -24.86 30.75
C ILE A 84 11.57 -25.45 31.91
N VAL A 85 11.02 -25.46 33.12
CA VAL A 85 11.66 -26.07 34.29
C VAL A 85 11.18 -27.51 34.47
N ASN A 86 9.87 -27.74 34.27
CA ASN A 86 9.23 -29.05 34.39
C ASN A 86 8.44 -29.35 33.11
N ALA A 87 8.91 -30.33 32.32
CA ALA A 87 8.30 -30.67 31.03
C ALA A 87 6.88 -31.27 31.12
N GLU A 88 6.44 -31.72 32.30
CA GLU A 88 5.10 -32.30 32.49
C GLU A 88 4.04 -31.25 32.81
N THR A 89 4.43 -30.10 33.37
CA THR A 89 3.50 -29.06 33.85
C THR A 89 3.58 -27.77 33.04
N ASP A 90 4.76 -27.46 32.52
CA ASP A 90 5.02 -26.19 31.86
C ASP A 90 4.76 -26.33 30.35
N LEU A 91 4.16 -25.30 29.75
CA LEU A 91 3.92 -25.24 28.31
C LEU A 91 5.12 -24.60 27.61
N GLY A 92 5.55 -25.20 26.50
CA GLY A 92 6.58 -24.63 25.64
C GLY A 92 6.04 -23.61 24.63
N ASP A 93 6.94 -22.94 23.93
CA ASP A 93 6.61 -21.96 22.89
C ASP A 93 5.69 -22.55 21.80
N ASP A 94 5.97 -23.76 21.34
CA ASP A 94 5.19 -24.42 20.29
C ASP A 94 3.75 -24.73 20.72
N ASP A 95 3.56 -25.15 21.98
CA ASP A 95 2.23 -25.45 22.52
C ASP A 95 1.39 -24.17 22.66
N VAL A 96 2.01 -23.09 23.13
CA VAL A 96 1.39 -21.76 23.22
C VAL A 96 0.99 -21.25 21.83
N ARG A 97 1.89 -21.34 20.85
CA ARG A 97 1.63 -20.95 19.45
C ARG A 97 0.44 -21.72 18.87
N LYS A 98 0.39 -23.04 19.08
CA LYS A 98 -0.69 -23.90 18.59
C LYS A 98 -2.04 -23.57 19.24
N ALA A 99 -2.06 -23.27 20.55
CA ALA A 99 -3.26 -22.86 21.24
C ALA A 99 -3.82 -21.54 20.71
N LEU A 100 -2.92 -20.57 20.46
CA LEU A 100 -3.25 -19.24 19.97
C LEU A 100 -3.75 -19.29 18.51
N GLU A 101 -3.14 -20.09 17.64
CA GLU A 101 -3.65 -20.33 16.28
C GLU A 101 -5.05 -20.98 16.31
N ALA A 102 -5.29 -21.92 17.22
CA ALA A 102 -6.59 -22.55 17.37
C ALA A 102 -7.67 -21.58 17.86
N GLN A 103 -7.33 -20.60 18.70
CA GLN A 103 -8.20 -19.50 19.11
C GLN A 103 -8.55 -18.62 17.90
N GLN A 104 -7.55 -18.14 17.16
CA GLN A 104 -7.76 -17.31 15.97
C GLN A 104 -8.69 -17.98 14.95
N ARG A 105 -8.46 -19.25 14.64
CA ARG A 105 -9.31 -20.00 13.69
C ARG A 105 -10.78 -20.06 14.14
N LYS A 106 -11.04 -20.17 15.43
CA LYS A 106 -12.41 -20.16 15.98
C LYS A 106 -13.04 -18.78 15.86
N GLU A 107 -12.29 -17.72 16.15
CA GLU A 107 -12.75 -16.35 15.99
C GLU A 107 -13.06 -16.01 14.53
N ASP A 108 -12.19 -16.42 13.61
CA ASP A 108 -12.39 -16.24 12.18
C ASP A 108 -13.62 -17.02 11.70
N GLN A 109 -13.78 -18.27 12.14
CA GLN A 109 -14.96 -19.05 11.83
C GLN A 109 -16.24 -18.39 12.37
N LYS A 110 -16.19 -17.83 13.59
CA LYS A 110 -17.30 -17.06 14.16
C LYS A 110 -17.61 -15.80 13.35
N LYS A 111 -16.59 -15.05 12.91
CA LYS A 111 -16.75 -13.86 12.02
C LYS A 111 -17.35 -14.22 10.66
N ILE A 112 -17.03 -15.41 10.13
CA ILE A 112 -17.62 -15.95 8.89
C ILE A 112 -19.09 -16.31 9.12
N GLU A 113 -19.41 -17.03 10.20
CA GLU A 113 -20.79 -17.43 10.57
C GLU A 113 -21.69 -16.22 10.86
N GLU A 114 -21.16 -15.19 11.51
CA GLU A 114 -21.83 -13.90 11.75
C GLU A 114 -22.02 -13.08 10.46
N GLY A 115 -21.49 -13.53 9.32
CA GLY A 115 -21.63 -12.84 8.03
C GLY A 115 -20.89 -11.50 7.95
N ARG A 116 -19.97 -11.22 8.88
CA ARG A 116 -19.16 -10.00 8.89
C ARG A 116 -18.14 -9.99 7.75
N ILE A 117 -17.70 -11.17 7.31
CA ILE A 117 -16.82 -11.35 6.15
C ILE A 117 -17.68 -11.78 4.96
N THR A 118 -18.04 -10.83 4.09
CA THR A 118 -18.71 -11.13 2.81
C THR A 118 -17.77 -10.89 1.63
N PHE A 119 -17.51 -11.94 0.85
CA PHE A 119 -16.83 -11.78 -0.43
C PHE A 119 -17.82 -11.23 -1.46
N LYS A 120 -17.63 -9.97 -1.87
CA LYS A 120 -18.36 -9.42 -3.02
C LYS A 120 -17.97 -10.20 -4.26
N LYS A 121 -18.96 -10.79 -4.94
CA LYS A 121 -18.74 -11.44 -6.24
C LYS A 121 -18.13 -10.42 -7.20
N PRO A 122 -17.06 -10.78 -7.95
CA PRO A 122 -16.45 -9.86 -8.89
C PRO A 122 -17.49 -9.47 -9.95
N THR A 123 -17.80 -8.17 -10.02
CA THR A 123 -18.67 -7.63 -11.05
C THR A 123 -17.87 -7.59 -12.34
N LYS A 124 -18.28 -8.38 -13.35
CA LYS A 124 -17.69 -8.26 -14.69
C LYS A 124 -17.84 -6.81 -15.14
N ARG A 125 -16.72 -6.15 -15.47
CA ARG A 125 -16.76 -4.84 -16.12
C ARG A 125 -17.49 -5.02 -17.45
N VAL A 126 -18.67 -4.44 -17.56
CA VAL A 126 -19.35 -4.30 -18.85
C VAL A 126 -18.56 -3.27 -19.66
N ALA A 127 -17.85 -3.74 -20.68
CA ALA A 127 -17.52 -2.88 -21.82
C ALA A 127 -18.83 -2.63 -22.58
N ASP A 128 -19.11 -1.36 -22.84
CA ASP A 128 -20.24 -0.79 -23.56
C ASP A 128 -21.30 -1.73 -24.18
N GLY A 129 -22.53 -1.59 -23.67
CA GLY A 129 -23.74 -1.61 -24.51
C GLY A 129 -24.33 -2.95 -24.96
N LYS A 130 -25.08 -3.63 -24.08
CA LYS A 130 -26.47 -4.08 -24.30
C LYS A 130 -26.90 -5.06 -23.21
N THR A 131 -28.01 -4.73 -22.57
CA THR A 131 -28.87 -5.62 -21.76
C THR A 131 -29.18 -6.91 -22.51
N LYS A 132 -28.87 -8.07 -21.90
CA LYS A 132 -29.47 -9.41 -22.15
C LYS A 132 -28.82 -10.43 -21.19
N GLU A 133 -29.23 -10.46 -19.93
CA GLU A 133 -28.73 -11.49 -18.99
C GLU A 133 -29.80 -12.01 -18.01
N GLU A 134 -31.07 -12.05 -18.44
CA GLU A 134 -32.10 -12.88 -17.77
C GLU A 134 -32.40 -14.20 -18.49
N GLU A 135 -31.92 -14.42 -19.73
CA GLU A 135 -32.16 -15.68 -20.47
C GLU A 135 -31.09 -16.76 -20.28
N GLU A 136 -29.93 -16.47 -19.68
CA GLU A 136 -28.80 -17.43 -19.64
C GLU A 136 -28.83 -18.43 -18.46
N ALA A 137 -29.85 -18.35 -17.59
CA ALA A 137 -30.03 -19.26 -16.46
C ALA A 137 -30.74 -20.57 -16.84
N GLU A 138 -31.57 -20.59 -17.90
CA GLU A 138 -32.27 -21.81 -18.33
C GLU A 138 -31.46 -22.69 -19.29
N GLU A 139 -30.55 -22.13 -20.10
CA GLU A 139 -29.79 -22.92 -21.08
C GLU A 139 -28.74 -23.85 -20.45
N LYS A 140 -28.29 -23.56 -19.23
CA LYS A 140 -27.24 -24.34 -18.54
C LYS A 140 -27.75 -25.69 -18.01
N LYS A 141 -29.06 -25.93 -17.97
CA LYS A 141 -29.63 -27.24 -17.63
C LYS A 141 -29.77 -28.19 -18.83
N ARG A 142 -29.76 -27.68 -20.07
CA ARG A 142 -29.95 -28.52 -21.28
C ARG A 142 -28.65 -28.90 -22.01
N LYS A 143 -27.50 -28.31 -21.65
CA LYS A 143 -26.20 -28.58 -22.30
C LYS A 143 -25.39 -29.74 -21.68
N ILE A 144 -25.89 -30.41 -20.64
CA ILE A 144 -25.21 -31.54 -19.99
C ILE A 144 -25.36 -32.86 -20.79
N GLU A 145 -26.39 -33.00 -21.66
CA GLU A 145 -26.64 -34.24 -22.41
C GLU A 145 -25.95 -34.38 -23.78
N LYS A 146 -25.17 -33.40 -24.24
CA LYS A 146 -24.45 -33.51 -25.52
C LYS A 146 -22.94 -33.38 -25.36
N ALA A 147 -22.38 -34.34 -24.63
CA ALA A 147 -21.00 -34.77 -24.85
C ALA A 147 -20.87 -35.33 -26.29
N LYS A 148 -20.12 -34.66 -27.17
CA LYS A 148 -19.25 -35.22 -28.24
C LYS A 148 -18.71 -34.13 -29.20
N GLN A 149 -17.45 -33.73 -28.96
CA GLN A 149 -16.43 -33.17 -29.89
C GLN A 149 -16.50 -31.71 -30.40
N PRO A 150 -15.37 -31.13 -30.90
CA PRO A 150 -13.97 -31.24 -30.47
C PRO A 150 -13.31 -29.87 -30.11
N GLU A 151 -12.15 -29.98 -29.47
CA GLU A 151 -11.32 -28.95 -28.82
C GLU A 151 -10.98 -27.74 -29.70
N LYS A 152 -11.18 -26.53 -29.14
CA LYS A 152 -10.72 -25.28 -29.75
C LYS A 152 -9.24 -25.08 -29.43
N LYS A 153 -8.43 -24.92 -30.47
CA LYS A 153 -6.98 -24.68 -30.43
C LYS A 153 -6.67 -23.49 -29.52
N ILE A 154 -5.92 -23.75 -28.45
CA ILE A 154 -5.31 -22.70 -27.61
C ILE A 154 -4.14 -22.13 -28.41
N GLU A 155 -4.17 -20.82 -28.67
CA GLU A 155 -3.06 -20.10 -29.29
C GLU A 155 -1.86 -20.16 -28.34
N ARG A 156 -0.92 -21.05 -28.64
CA ARG A 156 0.36 -21.13 -27.95
C ARG A 156 1.19 -19.97 -28.46
N ASN A 157 1.13 -18.83 -27.78
CA ASN A 157 2.13 -17.76 -27.76
C ASN A 157 1.67 -16.63 -26.80
N LEU A 158 1.45 -16.98 -25.52
CA LEU A 158 1.27 -15.99 -24.44
C LEU A 158 2.61 -15.49 -23.86
N LEU A 159 3.72 -15.91 -24.44
CA LEU A 159 5.08 -15.52 -24.09
C LEU A 159 5.87 -15.40 -25.40
N SER A 160 5.83 -14.24 -26.06
CA SER A 160 6.89 -13.88 -26.99
C SER A 160 7.99 -13.23 -26.15
N PHE A 161 8.90 -14.04 -25.60
CA PHE A 161 10.21 -13.48 -25.28
C PHE A 161 10.82 -13.11 -26.61
N GLY A 162 11.11 -11.82 -26.77
CA GLY A 162 11.78 -11.28 -27.93
C GLY A 162 13.02 -12.11 -28.20
N ASP A 163 12.99 -12.74 -29.36
CA ASP A 163 14.13 -13.10 -30.18
C ASP A 163 14.98 -11.83 -30.38
N ASP A 164 15.83 -11.53 -29.40
CA ASP A 164 16.89 -10.53 -29.49
C ASP A 164 18.21 -11.32 -29.42
N GLU A 165 18.41 -12.16 -30.44
CA GLU A 165 19.73 -12.28 -31.04
C GLU A 165 20.01 -10.95 -31.74
N ASP A 166 20.78 -10.07 -31.09
CA ASP A 166 21.55 -9.07 -31.81
C ASP A 166 23.02 -9.18 -31.36
N ASP A 167 23.85 -9.31 -32.37
CA ASP A 167 25.29 -9.57 -32.36
C ASP A 167 26.09 -8.51 -31.58
N GLU A 168 26.90 -8.95 -30.60
CA GLU A 168 28.37 -8.69 -30.49
C GLU A 168 29.03 -9.50 -29.35
#